data_AF-A0A0D1LAZ6-F1
#
_entry.id   AF-A0A0D1LAZ6-F1
#
_cell.length_a   1.000
_cell.length_b   1.000
_cell.length_c   1.000
_cell.angle_alpha   90.00
_cell.angle_beta   90.00
_cell.angle_gamma   90.00
#
_symmetry.space_group_name_H-M   'P 1'
#
loop_
_entity.id
_entity.type
_entity.pdbx_description
1 polymer ?
#
loop_
_entity_poly.entity_id
_entity_poly.type
_entity_poly.pdbx_seq_one_letter_code
_entity_poly.pdbx_strand_id
1 'polypeptide(L)'
;MASTTSRRGIVVVRLTFWVTFGVIVGLLPIIIVSIQTGMSHEFSIVDVLGKGELFVAGAVIAGGAIGELISAGISRDYSGTQTGFKVLAVFIGFFNLLALLANSIGYTVHSDPSTITGTSIAFFLAAIVPSGVTMAMVAA
;
A
#
# COMPACT_ATOMS: atom_id res chain seq x y z
N MET A 1 21.56 24.45 -17.40
CA MET A 1 20.20 24.77 -16.90
C MET A 1 19.83 23.73 -15.85
N ALA A 2 20.09 24.00 -14.58
CA ALA A 2 19.63 23.14 -13.49
C ALA A 2 18.15 23.46 -13.26
N SER A 3 17.24 22.57 -13.66
CA SER A 3 15.84 22.72 -13.28
C SER A 3 15.76 22.61 -11.76
N THR A 4 15.44 23.72 -11.09
CA THR A 4 15.02 23.73 -9.70
C THR A 4 13.71 22.95 -9.60
N THR A 5 13.79 21.63 -9.54
CA THR A 5 12.64 20.78 -9.30
C THR A 5 12.15 21.09 -7.91
N SER A 6 10.99 21.76 -7.83
CA SER A 6 10.32 22.06 -6.57
C SER A 6 10.18 20.77 -5.75
N ARG A 7 10.42 20.82 -4.43
CA ARG A 7 10.24 19.65 -3.53
C ARG A 7 8.87 19.00 -3.70
N ARG A 8 7.83 19.83 -3.93
CA ARG A 8 6.48 19.35 -4.23
C ARG A 8 6.42 18.54 -5.53
N GLY A 9 7.18 18.93 -6.56
CA GLY A 9 7.28 18.20 -7.82
C GLY A 9 7.89 16.81 -7.63
N ILE A 10 8.94 16.68 -6.82
CA ILE A 10 9.57 15.38 -6.51
C ILE A 10 8.57 14.45 -5.80
N VAL A 11 7.86 14.98 -4.80
CA VAL A 11 6.83 14.23 -4.07
C VAL A 11 5.70 13.77 -4.99
N VAL A 12 5.18 14.66 -5.84
CA VAL A 12 4.12 14.32 -6.80
C VAL A 12 4.58 13.23 -7.75
N VAL A 13 5.75 13.38 -8.36
CA VAL A 13 6.28 12.38 -9.31
C VAL A 13 6.41 11.02 -8.64
N ARG A 14 6.99 10.95 -7.43
CA ARG A 14 7.15 9.68 -6.72
C ARG A 14 5.81 9.05 -6.34
N LEU A 15 4.87 9.86 -5.85
CA LEU A 15 3.52 9.39 -5.54
C LEU A 15 2.81 8.88 -6.80
N THR A 16 2.96 9.56 -7.95
CA THR A 16 2.41 9.10 -9.22
C THR A 16 3.00 7.74 -9.60
N PHE A 17 4.32 7.58 -9.57
CA PHE A 17 4.96 6.28 -9.84
C PHE A 17 4.48 5.20 -8.88
N TRP A 18 4.38 5.51 -7.58
CA TRP A 18 3.89 4.54 -6.60
C TRP A 18 2.42 4.16 -6.82
N VAL A 19 1.53 5.11 -7.09
CA VAL A 19 0.12 4.81 -7.40
C VAL A 19 0.02 3.97 -8.67
N THR A 20 0.71 4.36 -9.75
CA THR A 20 0.63 3.64 -11.02
C THR A 20 1.23 2.24 -10.94
N PHE A 21 2.46 2.10 -10.43
CA PHE A 21 3.16 0.81 -10.45
C PHE A 21 2.98 -0.01 -9.16
N GLY A 22 2.98 0.64 -8.01
CA GLY A 22 2.81 -0.05 -6.72
C GLY A 22 1.37 -0.47 -6.46
N VAL A 23 0.39 0.38 -6.81
CA VAL A 23 -1.03 0.11 -6.54
C VAL A 23 -1.75 -0.44 -7.77
N ILE A 24 -1.81 0.30 -8.88
CA ILE A 24 -2.63 -0.09 -10.04
C ILE A 24 -2.08 -1.36 -10.70
N VAL A 25 -0.79 -1.41 -11.03
CA VAL A 25 -0.17 -2.62 -11.59
C VAL A 25 -0.15 -3.76 -10.57
N GLY A 26 0.02 -3.47 -9.28
CA GLY A 26 -0.09 -4.46 -8.20
C GLY A 26 -1.47 -5.12 -8.10
N LEU A 27 -2.54 -4.38 -8.43
CA LEU A 27 -3.92 -4.88 -8.48
C LEU A 27 -4.27 -5.55 -9.81
N LEU A 28 -3.38 -5.59 -10.79
CA LEU A 28 -3.66 -6.12 -12.13
C LEU A 28 -4.22 -7.55 -12.13
N PRO A 29 -3.72 -8.50 -11.31
CA PRO A 29 -4.31 -9.84 -11.23
C PRO A 29 -5.80 -9.81 -10.85
N ILE A 30 -6.15 -9.00 -9.85
CA ILE A 30 -7.53 -8.83 -9.37
C ILE A 30 -8.41 -8.18 -10.45
N ILE A 31 -7.87 -7.20 -11.17
CA ILE A 31 -8.57 -6.54 -12.30
C ILE A 31 -8.85 -7.56 -13.42
N ILE A 32 -7.88 -8.39 -13.77
CA ILE A 32 -8.04 -9.43 -14.81
C ILE A 32 -9.13 -10.44 -14.39
N VAL A 33 -9.08 -10.93 -13.15
CA VAL A 33 -10.11 -11.83 -12.61
C VAL A 33 -11.48 -11.16 -12.64
N SER A 34 -11.58 -9.89 -12.23
CA SER A 34 -12.83 -9.12 -12.27
C SER A 34 -13.43 -9.04 -13.67
N ILE A 35 -12.60 -8.81 -14.69
CA ILE A 35 -13.04 -8.76 -16.09
C ILE A 35 -13.53 -10.15 -16.55
N GLN A 36 -12.79 -11.21 -16.20
CA GLN A 36 -13.18 -12.59 -16.54
C GLN A 36 -14.55 -12.95 -15.94
N THR A 37 -14.77 -12.67 -14.65
CA THR A 37 -16.04 -12.95 -13.98
C THR A 37 -17.19 -12.10 -14.55
N GLY A 38 -16.92 -10.85 -14.93
CA GLY A 38 -17.90 -9.97 -15.55
C GLY A 38 -18.36 -10.45 -16.94
N MET A 39 -17.51 -11.16 -17.68
CA MET A 39 -17.89 -11.75 -18.98
C MET A 39 -18.77 -13.00 -18.83
N SER A 40 -18.74 -13.67 -17.68
CA SER A 40 -19.50 -14.91 -17.40
C SER A 40 -20.92 -14.69 -16.83
N HIS A 41 -21.56 -13.55 -17.15
CA HIS A 41 -22.97 -13.20 -16.88
C HIS A 41 -23.38 -12.89 -15.42
N GLU A 42 -22.65 -13.31 -14.39
CA GLU A 42 -22.91 -12.90 -13.00
C GLU A 42 -21.65 -12.29 -12.36
N PHE A 43 -21.56 -10.96 -12.38
CA PHE A 43 -20.48 -10.26 -11.67
C PHE A 43 -20.76 -10.28 -10.16
N SER A 44 -20.04 -11.11 -9.43
CA SER A 44 -20.02 -11.13 -7.98
C SER A 44 -18.64 -10.68 -7.48
N ILE A 45 -18.59 -9.58 -6.73
CA ILE A 45 -17.35 -9.10 -6.11
C ILE A 45 -16.80 -10.08 -5.07
N VAL A 46 -17.69 -10.92 -4.52
CA VAL A 46 -17.33 -12.00 -3.59
C VAL A 46 -16.54 -13.10 -4.31
N ASP A 47 -16.81 -13.34 -5.59
CA ASP A 47 -16.12 -14.39 -6.36
C ASP A 47 -14.70 -13.96 -6.76
N VAL A 48 -14.49 -12.64 -6.90
CA VAL A 48 -13.19 -12.04 -7.17
C VAL A 48 -12.36 -11.94 -5.90
N LEU A 49 -12.92 -11.32 -4.84
CA LEU A 49 -12.16 -10.94 -3.64
C LEU A 49 -12.22 -11.98 -2.52
N GLY A 50 -13.20 -12.89 -2.55
CA GLY A 50 -13.38 -13.93 -1.54
C GLY A 50 -12.26 -14.96 -1.48
N LYS A 51 -11.34 -14.94 -2.46
CA LYS A 51 -10.11 -15.73 -2.47
C LYS A 51 -8.99 -15.11 -1.62
N GLY A 52 -9.19 -13.91 -1.07
CA GLY A 52 -8.21 -13.22 -0.24
C GLY A 52 -7.07 -12.55 -1.02
N GLU A 53 -7.16 -12.44 -2.34
CA GLU A 53 -6.12 -11.80 -3.19
C GLU A 53 -5.84 -10.35 -2.76
N LEU A 54 -6.87 -9.66 -2.27
CA LEU A 54 -6.74 -8.28 -1.82
C LEU A 54 -5.94 -8.15 -0.51
N PHE A 55 -5.92 -9.19 0.34
CA PHE A 55 -5.00 -9.25 1.48
C PHE A 55 -3.55 -9.34 1.00
N VAL A 56 -3.27 -10.16 -0.01
CA VAL A 56 -1.91 -10.27 -0.57
C VAL A 56 -1.46 -8.93 -1.15
N ALA A 57 -2.33 -8.26 -1.92
CA ALA A 57 -2.03 -6.93 -2.45
C ALA A 57 -1.75 -5.91 -1.34
N GLY A 58 -2.57 -5.89 -0.28
CA GLY A 58 -2.37 -5.01 0.88
C GLY A 58 -1.05 -5.28 1.62
N ALA A 59 -0.71 -6.55 1.81
CA ALA A 59 0.56 -6.96 2.42
C ALA A 59 1.77 -6.50 1.57
N VAL A 60 1.74 -6.68 0.26
CA VAL A 60 2.83 -6.26 -0.64
C VAL A 60 3.00 -4.74 -0.63
N ILE A 61 1.91 -3.98 -0.66
CA ILE A 61 1.96 -2.50 -0.62
C ILE A 61 2.58 -2.02 0.71
N ALA A 62 2.12 -2.57 1.84
CA ALA A 62 2.63 -2.22 3.16
C ALA A 62 4.12 -2.63 3.32
N GLY A 63 4.48 -3.83 2.86
CA GLY A 63 5.87 -4.31 2.88
C GLY A 63 6.80 -3.44 2.02
N GLY A 64 6.35 -3.02 0.84
CA GLY A 64 7.08 -2.10 -0.02
C GLY A 64 7.30 -0.74 0.66
N ALA A 65 6.29 -0.20 1.34
CA ALA A 65 6.43 1.05 2.09
C ALA A 65 7.42 0.94 3.26
N ILE A 66 7.44 -0.18 3.99
CA ILE A 66 8.44 -0.43 5.03
C ILE A 66 9.84 -0.45 4.42
N GLY A 67 10.04 -1.13 3.30
CA GLY A 67 11.32 -1.20 2.60
C GLY A 67 11.84 0.20 2.20
N GLU A 68 10.97 1.04 1.66
CA GLU A 68 11.29 2.44 1.31
C GLU A 68 11.66 3.27 2.55
N LEU A 69 10.94 3.11 3.66
CA LEU A 69 11.22 3.81 4.91
C LEU A 69 12.58 3.40 5.50
N ILE A 70 12.91 2.11 5.47
CA ILE A 70 14.20 1.58 5.92
C ILE A 70 15.33 2.12 5.02
N SER A 71 15.15 2.04 3.71
CA SER A 71 16.12 2.56 2.73
C SER A 71 16.40 4.04 2.94
N ALA A 72 15.34 4.83 3.18
CA ALA A 72 15.45 6.24 3.50
C ALA A 72 16.24 6.48 4.78
N GLY A 73 16.00 5.67 5.82
CA GLY A 73 16.65 5.86 7.11
C GLY A 73 18.09 5.38 7.20
N ILE A 74 18.50 4.46 6.34
CA ILE A 74 19.92 4.12 6.18
C ILE A 74 20.65 5.21 5.39
N SER A 75 19.98 5.81 4.39
CA SER A 75 20.63 6.71 3.42
C SER A 75 20.63 8.18 3.83
N ARG A 76 19.78 8.61 4.77
CA ARG A 76 19.61 10.01 5.14
C ARG A 76 20.08 10.28 6.57
N ASP A 77 20.83 11.37 6.74
CA ASP A 77 21.08 11.90 8.08
C ASP A 77 19.86 12.70 8.58
N TYR A 78 19.26 12.23 9.67
CA TYR A 78 18.13 12.87 10.31
C TYR A 78 18.52 13.78 11.48
N SER A 79 19.81 13.96 11.77
CA SER A 79 20.30 14.80 12.89
C SER A 79 19.65 16.18 12.93
N GLY A 80 19.53 16.85 11.77
CA GLY A 80 18.92 18.18 11.64
C GLY A 80 17.39 18.21 11.40
N THR A 81 16.70 17.07 11.35
CA THR A 81 15.25 17.03 11.14
C THR A 81 14.48 17.25 12.45
N GLN A 82 13.34 17.95 12.35
CA GLN A 82 12.47 18.23 13.50
C GLN A 82 12.00 16.94 14.18
N THR A 83 11.98 16.92 15.50
CA THR A 83 11.56 15.76 16.31
C THR A 83 10.16 15.25 15.92
N GLY A 84 9.23 16.15 15.61
CA GLY A 84 7.87 15.79 15.18
C GLY A 84 7.85 14.93 13.91
N PHE A 85 8.75 15.19 12.95
CA PHE A 85 8.86 14.39 11.72
C PHE A 85 9.36 12.96 12.03
N LYS A 86 10.34 12.83 12.92
CA LYS A 86 10.87 11.53 13.36
C LYS A 86 9.79 10.69 14.05
N VAL A 87 9.04 11.32 14.96
CA VAL A 87 7.92 10.68 15.66
C VAL A 87 6.86 10.22 14.66
N LEU A 88 6.46 11.08 13.72
CA LEU A 88 5.51 10.70 12.66
C LEU A 88 6.00 9.51 11.84
N ALA A 89 7.28 9.49 11.46
CA ALA A 89 7.87 8.40 10.68
C ALA A 89 7.80 7.06 11.43
N VAL A 90 8.06 7.06 12.73
CA VAL A 90 7.93 5.87 13.58
C VAL A 90 6.49 5.39 13.65
N PHE A 91 5.53 6.29 13.87
CA PHE A 91 4.11 5.91 13.91
C PHE A 91 3.63 5.32 12.59
N ILE A 92 3.96 5.96 11.46
CA ILE A 92 3.56 5.49 10.14
C ILE A 92 4.23 4.16 9.80
N GLY A 93 5.51 3.99 10.14
CA GLY A 93 6.21 2.71 10.00
C GLY A 93 5.54 1.59 10.81
N PHE A 94 5.13 1.88 12.04
CA PHE A 94 4.37 0.94 12.87
C PHE A 94 3.02 0.58 12.25
N PHE A 95 2.26 1.55 11.72
CA PHE A 95 1.00 1.26 11.04
C PHE A 95 1.18 0.44 9.77
N ASN A 96 2.24 0.66 8.98
CA ASN A 96 2.55 -0.22 7.85
C ASN A 96 2.90 -1.63 8.30
N LEU A 97 3.64 -1.79 9.40
CA LEU A 97 3.94 -3.12 9.95
C LEU A 97 2.66 -3.82 10.42
N LEU A 98 1.78 -3.11 11.12
CA LEU A 98 0.47 -3.65 11.50
C LEU A 98 -0.37 -4.02 10.29
N ALA A 99 -0.39 -3.18 9.25
CA ALA A 99 -1.12 -3.47 8.01
C ALA A 99 -0.55 -4.71 7.32
N LEU A 100 0.77 -4.85 7.23
CA LEU A 100 1.43 -6.04 6.69
C LEU A 100 1.02 -7.30 7.46
N LEU A 101 1.09 -7.26 8.79
CA LEU A 101 0.75 -8.39 9.66
C LEU A 101 -0.75 -8.71 9.57
N ALA A 102 -1.62 -7.71 9.63
CA ALA A 102 -3.07 -7.89 9.57
C ALA A 102 -3.52 -8.50 8.23
N ASN A 103 -2.94 -8.04 7.11
CA ASN A 103 -3.20 -8.61 5.80
C ASN A 103 -2.65 -10.04 5.68
N SER A 104 -1.44 -10.30 6.20
CA SER A 104 -0.83 -11.64 6.17
C SER A 104 -1.65 -12.65 7.00
N ILE A 105 -2.09 -12.26 8.19
CA ILE A 105 -2.96 -13.07 9.05
C ILE A 105 -4.32 -13.27 8.38
N GLY A 106 -4.91 -12.18 7.87
CA GLY A 106 -6.21 -12.21 7.18
C GLY A 106 -6.23 -13.18 6.01
N TYR A 107 -5.13 -13.32 5.26
CA TYR A 107 -5.00 -14.29 4.19
C TYR A 107 -5.00 -15.76 4.66
N THR A 108 -4.51 -16.03 5.88
CA THR A 108 -4.41 -17.41 6.42
C THR A 108 -5.67 -17.88 7.13
N VAL A 109 -6.56 -16.96 7.51
CA VAL A 109 -7.83 -17.28 8.18
C VAL A 109 -8.82 -17.81 7.15
N HIS A 110 -9.36 -19.01 7.40
CA HIS A 110 -10.43 -19.57 6.59
C HIS A 110 -11.78 -19.08 7.15
N SER A 111 -12.55 -18.39 6.32
CA SER A 111 -13.85 -17.80 6.69
C SER A 111 -14.74 -17.75 5.45
N ASP A 112 -16.02 -17.41 5.66
CA ASP A 112 -16.95 -17.27 4.55
C ASP A 112 -16.46 -16.21 3.53
N PRO A 113 -16.62 -16.45 2.22
CA PRO A 113 -16.13 -15.56 1.17
C PRO A 113 -16.60 -14.10 1.28
N SER A 114 -17.82 -13.88 1.81
CA SER A 114 -18.38 -12.55 2.05
C SER A 114 -17.63 -11.80 3.15
N THR A 115 -17.28 -12.49 4.24
CA THR A 115 -16.47 -11.94 5.34
C THR A 115 -15.05 -11.63 4.86
N ILE A 116 -14.44 -12.55 4.11
CA ILE A 116 -13.11 -12.34 3.51
C ILE A 116 -13.12 -11.09 2.62
N THR A 117 -14.15 -10.95 1.78
CA THR A 117 -14.30 -9.78 0.90
C THR A 117 -14.40 -8.48 1.69
N GLY A 118 -15.28 -8.42 2.69
CA GLY A 118 -15.45 -7.20 3.51
C GLY A 118 -14.19 -6.84 4.31
N THR A 119 -13.58 -7.81 4.98
CA THR A 119 -12.37 -7.59 5.79
C THR A 119 -11.16 -7.24 4.93
N SER A 120 -11.00 -7.88 3.77
CA SER A 120 -9.87 -7.57 2.87
C SER A 120 -9.94 -6.17 2.28
N ILE A 121 -11.12 -5.65 1.96
CA ILE A 121 -11.28 -4.25 1.54
C ILE A 121 -10.85 -3.29 2.66
N ALA A 122 -11.32 -3.53 3.88
CA ALA A 122 -10.98 -2.68 5.03
C ALA A 122 -9.47 -2.68 5.31
N PHE A 123 -8.83 -3.86 5.29
CA PHE A 123 -7.40 -4.00 5.57
C PHE A 123 -6.53 -3.47 4.43
N PHE A 124 -7.00 -3.56 3.19
CA PHE A 124 -6.34 -2.96 2.04
C PHE A 124 -6.34 -1.43 2.10
N LEU A 125 -7.48 -0.82 2.43
CA LEU A 125 -7.54 0.63 2.65
C LEU A 125 -6.66 1.07 3.82
N ALA A 126 -6.66 0.30 4.90
CA ALA A 126 -5.78 0.52 6.04
C ALA A 126 -4.28 0.36 5.71
N ALA A 127 -3.93 -0.38 4.66
CA ALA A 127 -2.56 -0.49 4.14
C ALA A 127 -2.18 0.67 3.22
N ILE A 128 -3.10 1.12 2.34
CA ILE A 128 -2.85 2.19 1.37
C ILE A 128 -2.51 3.51 2.05
N VAL A 129 -3.29 3.91 3.07
CA VAL A 129 -3.14 5.23 3.70
C VAL A 129 -1.74 5.44 4.32
N PRO A 130 -1.26 4.59 5.26
CA PRO A 130 0.07 4.75 5.82
C PRO A 130 1.18 4.54 4.78
N SER A 131 0.97 3.68 3.78
CA SER A 131 1.93 3.48 2.69
C SER A 131 2.09 4.73 1.84
N GLY A 132 0.99 5.38 1.46
CA GLY A 132 1.01 6.64 0.70
C GLY A 132 1.67 7.78 1.49
N VAL A 133 1.39 7.88 2.79
CA VAL A 133 2.07 8.85 3.67
C VAL A 133 3.57 8.58 3.72
N THR A 134 3.98 7.31 3.77
CA THR A 134 5.40 6.93 3.75
C THR A 134 6.08 7.38 2.46
N MET A 135 5.47 7.12 1.31
CA MET A 135 6.01 7.54 0.01
C MET A 135 6.17 9.04 -0.09
N ALA A 136 5.20 9.81 0.43
CA ALA A 136 5.28 11.27 0.49
C ALA A 136 6.42 11.74 1.40
N MET A 137 6.57 11.13 2.58
CA MET A 137 7.62 11.46 3.55
C MET A 137 9.02 11.14 3.05
N VAL A 138 9.20 9.99 2.38
CA VAL A 138 10.49 9.58 1.84
C VAL A 138 10.86 10.40 0.58
N ALA A 139 9.89 11.02 -0.09
CA ALA A 139 10.16 11.95 -1.19
C ALA A 139 10.51 13.38 -0.74
N ALA A 140 10.09 13.78 0.46
CA ALA A 140 10.37 15.09 1.05
C ALA A 140 11.83 15.23 1.51
#